data_AF-A0A7Y6A9F4-F1
#
_entry.id   AF-A0A7Y6A9F4-F1
#
_cell.length_a   1.000
_cell.length_b   1.000
_cell.length_c   1.000
_cell.angle_alpha   90.00
_cell.angle_beta   90.00
_cell.angle_gamma   90.00
#
_symmetry.space_group_name_H-M   'P 1'
#
loop_
_entity.id
_entity.type
_entity.pdbx_description
1 polymer ?
#
loop_
_entity_poly.entity_id
_entity_poly.type
_entity_poly.pdbx_seq_one_letter_code
_entity_poly.pdbx_strand_id
1 'polypeptide(L)'
;MAADDGGRVGSGGRSARVRPYAMTRGRTGFGQILFVETLVTTLDCDQGEESPLGGGRDDMPEVRAIVVLCRGVRSVAEISALLHLPLGVVRVLISDLAAQGRISVYRTAGDDGPPDRALLERLLGGLRRL
;
A
#
# COMPACT_ATOMS: atom_id res chain seq x y z
N MET A 1 22.86 53.93 -6.59
CA MET A 1 21.41 54.07 -6.81
C MET A 1 20.99 52.82 -7.57
N ALA A 2 20.86 51.71 -6.83
CA ALA A 2 19.59 51.14 -6.36
C ALA A 2 18.86 50.42 -7.51
N ALA A 3 18.40 49.17 -7.46
CA ALA A 3 18.24 48.16 -6.41
C ALA A 3 18.27 46.77 -7.11
N ASP A 4 18.85 45.74 -6.50
CA ASP A 4 18.11 44.62 -5.86
C ASP A 4 16.67 44.40 -6.36
N ASP A 5 16.45 43.28 -7.04
CA ASP A 5 15.23 42.51 -6.87
C ASP A 5 15.57 41.01 -6.97
N GLY A 6 15.75 40.41 -5.80
CA GLY A 6 15.79 38.98 -5.64
C GLY A 6 14.42 38.37 -5.96
N GLY A 7 14.44 37.25 -6.68
CA GLY A 7 13.22 36.51 -6.96
C GLY A 7 13.50 35.06 -7.31
N ARG A 8 14.08 34.30 -6.37
CA ARG A 8 14.11 32.84 -6.44
C ARG A 8 12.65 32.33 -6.43
N VAL A 9 12.11 32.02 -7.60
CA VAL A 9 10.85 31.27 -7.70
C VAL A 9 11.15 29.81 -7.42
N GLY A 10 11.15 29.47 -6.14
CA GLY A 10 10.83 28.12 -5.71
C GLY A 10 9.38 27.84 -6.07
N SER A 11 9.16 26.90 -6.98
CA SER A 11 7.84 26.32 -7.19
C SER A 11 8.01 24.81 -7.03
N GLY A 12 7.93 24.36 -5.77
CA GLY A 12 7.74 22.95 -5.45
C GLY A 12 6.65 22.39 -6.36
N GLY A 13 6.96 21.27 -6.99
CA GLY A 13 6.09 20.59 -7.94
C GLY A 13 4.73 20.40 -7.32
N ARG A 14 3.78 21.25 -7.70
CA ARG A 14 2.37 21.04 -7.44
C ARG A 14 2.05 19.75 -8.16
N SER A 15 1.98 18.65 -7.43
CA SER A 15 1.32 17.44 -7.90
C SER A 15 0.00 17.91 -8.49
N ALA A 16 -0.11 17.83 -9.82
CA ALA A 16 -1.33 18.20 -10.52
C ALA A 16 -2.45 17.49 -9.78
N ARG A 17 -3.46 18.23 -9.31
CA ARG A 17 -4.55 17.67 -8.49
C ARG A 17 -5.42 16.78 -9.37
N VAL A 18 -4.90 15.59 -9.68
CA VAL A 18 -5.60 14.52 -10.36
C VAL A 18 -6.74 14.10 -9.44
N ARG A 19 -7.95 13.99 -9.97
CA ARG A 19 -9.08 13.49 -9.19
C ARG A 19 -8.72 12.09 -8.68
N PRO A 20 -8.97 11.74 -7.40
CA PRO A 20 -8.48 10.49 -6.81
C PRO A 20 -8.76 9.23 -7.65
N TYR A 21 -9.91 9.17 -8.32
CA TYR A 21 -10.32 8.03 -9.15
C TYR A 21 -9.79 8.04 -10.59
N ALA A 22 -9.20 9.16 -11.05
CA ALA A 22 -8.51 9.20 -12.33
C ALA A 22 -7.20 8.38 -12.28
N MET A 23 -6.61 8.19 -11.08
CA MET A 23 -5.44 7.35 -10.85
C MET A 23 -5.70 5.86 -11.16
N THR A 24 -6.94 5.40 -10.93
CA THR A 24 -7.36 4.02 -11.23
C THR A 24 -8.02 3.87 -12.61
N ARG A 25 -8.09 4.97 -13.39
CA ARG A 25 -8.81 5.03 -14.68
C ARG A 25 -10.25 4.49 -14.60
N GLY A 26 -10.93 4.70 -13.47
CA GLY A 26 -12.30 4.20 -13.24
C GLY A 26 -12.40 2.74 -12.81
N ARG A 27 -11.28 2.01 -12.66
CA ARG A 27 -11.28 0.67 -12.09
C ARG A 27 -11.61 0.76 -10.59
N THR A 28 -12.60 -0.03 -10.18
CA THR A 28 -12.98 -0.25 -8.78
C THR A 28 -12.79 -1.71 -8.35
N GLY A 29 -12.51 -2.60 -9.30
CA GLY A 29 -12.27 -4.02 -9.05
C GLY A 29 -10.85 -4.28 -8.56
N PHE A 30 -10.74 -5.16 -7.58
CA PHE A 30 -9.50 -5.72 -7.04
C PHE A 30 -9.57 -7.25 -7.18
N GLY A 31 -8.43 -7.90 -7.43
CA GLY A 31 -8.36 -9.34 -7.72
C GLY A 31 -8.75 -10.25 -6.56
N GLN A 32 -8.80 -9.71 -5.34
CA GLN A 32 -9.21 -10.39 -4.11
C GLN A 32 -9.79 -9.37 -3.13
N ILE A 33 -10.72 -9.78 -2.27
CA ILE A 33 -11.35 -8.87 -1.30
C ILE A 33 -10.30 -8.39 -0.29
N LEU A 34 -10.02 -7.09 -0.31
CA LEU A 34 -9.14 -6.43 0.64
C LEU A 34 -9.99 -5.71 1.69
N PHE A 35 -10.17 -6.32 2.85
CA PHE A 35 -10.82 -5.67 3.99
C PHE A 35 -9.97 -4.52 4.52
N VAL A 36 -10.55 -3.67 5.37
CA VAL A 36 -9.85 -2.48 5.87
C VAL A 36 -8.74 -2.88 6.85
N GLU A 37 -8.94 -3.97 7.56
CA GLU A 37 -8.01 -4.61 8.50
C GLU A 37 -6.98 -5.53 7.83
N THR A 38 -7.12 -5.81 6.52
CA THR A 38 -6.20 -6.68 5.80
C THR A 38 -4.78 -6.14 5.91
N LEU A 39 -3.86 -7.00 6.38
CA LEU A 39 -2.46 -6.66 6.55
C LEU A 39 -1.70 -6.92 5.24
N VAL A 40 -0.77 -6.03 4.93
CA VAL A 40 0.10 -6.11 3.75
C VAL A 40 1.53 -5.77 4.11
N THR A 41 2.48 -6.32 3.36
CA THR A 41 3.91 -6.03 3.48
C THR A 41 4.57 -6.06 2.11
N THR A 42 5.66 -5.32 1.91
CA THR A 42 6.50 -5.51 0.73
C THR A 42 7.14 -6.88 0.78
N LEU A 43 7.22 -7.52 -0.37
CA LEU A 43 8.14 -8.63 -0.55
C LEU A 43 9.52 -8.02 -0.77
N ASP A 44 10.54 -8.53 -0.07
CA ASP A 44 11.94 -8.19 -0.33
C ASP A 44 12.37 -8.84 -1.66
N CYS A 45 11.73 -8.44 -2.76
CA CYS A 45 12.32 -8.60 -4.07
C CYS A 45 13.52 -7.67 -4.10
N ASP A 46 14.70 -8.26 -4.31
CA ASP A 46 15.98 -7.61 -4.48
C ASP A 46 15.79 -6.29 -5.24
N GLN A 47 16.48 -5.24 -4.79
CA GLN A 47 16.42 -3.91 -5.39
C GLN A 47 17.13 -3.90 -6.76
N GLY A 48 16.82 -4.87 -7.62
CA GLY A 48 17.30 -4.98 -8.98
C GLY A 48 16.25 -4.40 -9.91
N GLU A 49 16.67 -3.42 -10.68
CA GLU A 49 15.95 -2.87 -11.83
C GLU A 49 14.71 -2.05 -11.44
N GLU A 50 14.95 -0.80 -11.05
CA GLU A 50 14.17 0.31 -11.59
C GLU A 50 13.99 0.07 -13.10
N SER A 51 12.87 -0.57 -13.48
CA SER A 51 12.62 -0.94 -14.87
C SER A 51 12.74 0.31 -15.72
N PRO A 52 13.69 0.40 -16.68
CA PRO A 52 13.92 1.62 -17.45
C PRO A 52 12.78 1.94 -18.43
N LEU A 53 11.74 1.10 -18.45
CA LEU A 53 10.51 1.32 -19.20
C LEU A 53 9.61 2.29 -18.43
N GLY A 54 10.15 3.48 -18.19
CA GLY A 54 9.48 4.59 -17.53
C GLY A 54 8.25 5.07 -18.31
N GLY A 55 7.16 5.27 -17.58
CA GLY A 55 5.88 5.75 -18.14
C GLY A 55 4.64 4.98 -17.68
N GLY A 56 4.78 4.08 -16.71
CA GLY A 56 3.70 3.28 -16.14
C GLY A 56 3.08 3.84 -14.85
N ARG A 57 2.11 3.10 -14.28
CA ARG A 57 1.55 3.38 -12.94
C ARG A 57 2.57 3.16 -11.83
N ASP A 58 3.63 2.38 -12.07
CA ASP A 58 4.68 2.09 -11.08
C ASP A 58 5.54 3.31 -10.72
N ASP A 59 5.62 4.30 -11.60
CA ASP A 59 6.34 5.56 -11.36
C ASP A 59 5.51 6.59 -10.58
N MET A 60 4.24 6.29 -10.33
CA MET A 60 3.34 7.18 -9.60
C MET A 60 3.83 7.36 -8.15
N PRO A 61 3.93 8.60 -7.64
CA PRO A 61 4.46 8.85 -6.31
C PRO A 61 3.63 8.15 -5.22
N GLU A 62 2.32 8.02 -5.41
CA GLU A 62 1.42 7.27 -4.53
C GLU A 62 1.76 5.78 -4.48
N VAL A 63 2.08 5.15 -5.62
CA VAL A 63 2.46 3.72 -5.68
C VAL A 63 3.79 3.50 -4.96
N ARG A 64 4.77 4.39 -5.20
CA ARG A 64 6.05 4.36 -4.50
C ARG A 64 5.88 4.54 -2.99
N ALA A 65 5.00 5.45 -2.58
CA ALA A 65 4.71 5.70 -1.16
C ALA A 65 4.08 4.46 -0.49
N ILE A 66 3.17 3.76 -1.16
CA ILE A 66 2.61 2.49 -0.66
C ILE A 66 3.72 1.47 -0.43
N VAL A 67 4.62 1.26 -1.41
CA VAL A 67 5.74 0.31 -1.26
C VAL A 67 6.64 0.69 -0.09
N VAL A 68 6.99 1.96 0.08
CA VAL A 68 7.81 2.41 1.22
C VAL A 68 7.09 2.20 2.55
N LEU A 69 5.80 2.51 2.64
CA LEU A 69 5.00 2.28 3.86
C LEU A 69 4.86 0.79 4.18
N CYS A 70 4.76 -0.08 3.18
CA CYS A 70 4.60 -1.51 3.39
C CYS A 70 5.91 -2.23 3.73
N ARG A 71 7.06 -1.54 3.86
CA ARG A 71 8.29 -2.16 4.41
C ARG A 71 8.12 -2.69 5.83
N GLY A 72 7.15 -2.15 6.56
CA GLY A 72 6.60 -2.78 7.75
C GLY A 72 5.19 -3.27 7.48
N VAL A 73 4.75 -4.28 8.23
CA VAL A 73 3.37 -4.79 8.13
C VAL A 73 2.39 -3.67 8.49
N ARG A 74 1.48 -3.35 7.57
CA ARG A 74 0.45 -2.32 7.76
C ARG A 74 -0.91 -2.77 7.24
N SER A 75 -1.97 -2.21 7.82
CA SER A 75 -3.33 -2.45 7.34
C SER A 75 -3.69 -1.56 6.15
N VAL A 76 -4.64 -2.00 5.31
CA VAL A 76 -5.19 -1.19 4.21
C VAL A 76 -5.78 0.14 4.72
N ALA A 77 -6.45 0.12 5.88
CA ALA A 77 -6.99 1.30 6.54
C ALA A 77 -5.89 2.31 6.89
N GLU A 78 -4.82 1.84 7.51
CA GLU A 78 -3.69 2.67 7.92
C GLU A 78 -3.01 3.31 6.70
N ILE A 79 -2.80 2.56 5.62
CA ILE A 79 -2.22 3.07 4.38
C ILE A 79 -3.10 4.18 3.79
N SER A 80 -4.41 3.99 3.74
CA SER A 80 -5.36 5.01 3.26
C SER A 80 -5.35 6.27 4.12
N ALA A 81 -5.30 6.10 5.44
CA ALA A 81 -5.23 7.21 6.38
C ALA A 81 -3.92 8.00 6.24
N LEU A 82 -2.77 7.32 6.15
CA LEU A 82 -1.45 7.94 6.06
C LEU A 82 -1.21 8.66 4.73
N LEU A 83 -1.76 8.13 3.63
CA LEU A 83 -1.61 8.74 2.30
C LEU A 83 -2.73 9.74 1.96
N HIS A 84 -3.75 9.86 2.82
CA HIS A 84 -4.95 10.65 2.56
C HIS A 84 -5.62 10.33 1.21
N LEU A 85 -5.59 9.05 0.83
CA LEU A 85 -6.20 8.54 -0.40
C LEU A 85 -7.50 7.79 -0.08
N PRO A 86 -8.53 7.84 -0.94
CA PRO A 86 -9.75 7.05 -0.73
C PRO A 86 -9.45 5.55 -0.67
N LEU A 87 -10.15 4.83 0.21
CA LEU A 87 -9.97 3.38 0.40
C LEU A 87 -10.05 2.59 -0.92
N GLY A 88 -10.98 2.95 -1.80
CA GLY A 88 -11.13 2.28 -3.10
C GLY A 88 -9.89 2.44 -3.99
N VAL A 89 -9.23 3.60 -3.96
CA VAL A 89 -7.99 3.85 -4.71
C VAL A 89 -6.87 2.99 -4.15
N VAL A 90 -6.68 3.00 -2.83
CA VAL A 90 -5.63 2.22 -2.16
C VAL A 90 -5.80 0.72 -2.43
N ARG A 91 -7.02 0.19 -2.35
CA ARG A 91 -7.30 -1.23 -2.65
C ARG A 91 -6.92 -1.62 -4.07
N VAL A 92 -7.21 -0.77 -5.04
CA VAL A 92 -6.82 -1.02 -6.44
C VAL A 92 -5.30 -1.00 -6.57
N LEU A 93 -4.61 0.00 -6.01
CA LEU A 93 -3.15 0.08 -6.06
C LEU A 93 -2.47 -1.11 -5.37
N ILE A 94 -2.95 -1.53 -4.20
CA ILE A 94 -2.44 -2.71 -3.49
C ILE A 94 -2.71 -3.98 -4.30
N SER A 95 -3.89 -4.12 -4.90
CA SER A 95 -4.20 -5.28 -5.74
C SER A 95 -3.28 -5.36 -6.97
N ASP A 96 -2.95 -4.22 -7.57
CA ASP A 96 -2.03 -4.18 -8.71
C ASP A 96 -0.60 -4.56 -8.28
N LEU A 97 -0.12 -4.01 -7.17
CA LEU A 97 1.19 -4.33 -6.59
C LEU A 97 1.30 -5.81 -6.17
N ALA A 98 0.22 -6.38 -5.64
CA ALA A 98 0.14 -7.79 -5.30
C ALA A 98 0.17 -8.69 -6.55
N ALA A 99 -0.55 -8.31 -7.62
CA ALA A 99 -0.50 -9.01 -8.90
C ALA A 99 0.89 -8.97 -9.56
N GLN A 100 1.66 -7.91 -9.31
CA GLN A 100 3.06 -7.78 -9.73
C GLN A 100 4.05 -8.52 -8.82
N GLY A 101 3.61 -9.13 -7.72
CA GLY A 101 4.50 -9.80 -6.75
C GLY A 101 5.37 -8.86 -5.93
N ARG A 102 5.04 -7.56 -5.86
CA ARG A 102 5.80 -6.55 -5.10
C ARG A 102 5.33 -6.43 -3.64
N ILE A 103 4.07 -6.80 -3.39
CA ILE A 103 3.46 -6.78 -2.06
C ILE A 103 2.84 -8.14 -1.78
N SER A 104 3.06 -8.63 -0.56
CA SER A 104 2.34 -9.77 -0.01
C SER A 104 1.13 -9.29 0.78
N VAL A 105 0.01 -9.98 0.60
CA VAL A 105 -1.23 -9.74 1.33
C VAL A 105 -1.47 -10.91 2.27
N TYR A 106 -1.56 -10.63 3.56
CA TYR A 106 -1.90 -11.64 4.55
C TYR A 106 -3.40 -11.92 4.46
N ARG A 107 -3.74 -13.17 4.14
CA ARG A 107 -5.14 -13.60 4.26
C ARG A 107 -5.49 -13.64 5.74
N THR A 108 -6.57 -12.96 6.10
CA THR A 108 -7.17 -13.12 7.42
C THR A 108 -7.61 -14.58 7.54
N ALA A 109 -7.30 -15.21 8.67
CA ALA A 109 -7.53 -16.64 8.94
C ALA A 109 -8.99 -17.14 8.80
N GLY A 110 -9.94 -16.29 8.41
CA GLY A 110 -11.33 -16.64 8.19
C GLY A 110 -11.60 -17.41 6.89
N ASP A 111 -10.70 -17.37 5.89
CA ASP A 111 -10.92 -18.05 4.61
C ASP A 111 -10.66 -19.57 4.66
N ASP A 112 -9.88 -20.06 5.63
CA ASP A 112 -9.56 -21.49 5.81
C ASP A 112 -10.45 -22.18 6.87
N GLY A 113 -11.47 -21.48 7.37
CA GLY A 113 -12.36 -21.96 8.43
C GLY A 113 -11.82 -21.70 9.85
N PRO A 114 -12.65 -21.92 10.89
CA PRO A 114 -12.25 -21.67 12.27
C PRO A 114 -11.06 -22.57 12.66
N PRO A 115 -10.04 -22.05 13.36
CA PRO A 115 -8.90 -22.84 13.81
C PRO A 115 -9.37 -24.01 14.68
N ASP A 116 -8.70 -25.17 14.54
CA ASP A 116 -9.02 -26.38 15.31
C ASP A 116 -9.06 -26.08 16.81
N ARG A 117 -10.23 -26.29 17.40
CA ARG A 117 -10.48 -26.04 18.82
C ARG A 117 -9.51 -26.81 19.71
N ALA A 118 -9.15 -28.04 19.35
CA ALA A 118 -8.21 -28.85 20.14
C ALA A 118 -6.81 -28.23 20.16
N LEU A 119 -6.38 -27.62 19.04
CA LEU A 119 -5.14 -26.86 18.97
C LEU A 119 -5.21 -25.61 19.85
N LEU A 120 -6.29 -24.83 19.78
CA LEU A 120 -6.46 -23.62 20.59
C LEU A 120 -6.45 -23.92 22.09
N GLU A 121 -7.12 -24.99 22.53
CA GLU A 121 -7.14 -25.42 23.92
C GLU A 121 -5.75 -25.87 24.40
N ARG A 122 -4.98 -26.58 23.54
CA ARG A 122 -3.58 -26.94 23.81
C ARG A 122 -2.68 -25.72 23.95
N LEU A 123 -2.78 -24.75 23.04
CA LEU A 123 -1.99 -23.52 23.07
C LEU A 123 -2.31 -22.68 24.31
N LEU A 124 -3.60 -22.52 24.63
CA LEU A 124 -4.06 -21.81 25.83
C LEU A 124 -3.50 -22.46 27.11
N GLY A 125 -3.55 -23.80 27.18
CA GLY A 125 -2.96 -24.54 28.28
C GLY A 125 -1.44 -24.34 28.39
N GLY A 126 -0.74 -24.22 27.27
CA GLY A 126 0.69 -23.89 27.22
C GLY A 126 0.98 -22.48 27.75
N LEU A 127 0.25 -21.47 27.29
CA LEU A 127 0.44 -20.08 27.69
C LEU A 127 0.12 -19.82 29.17
N ARG A 128 -0.81 -20.58 29.77
CA ARG A 128 -1.17 -20.46 31.20
C ARG A 128 -0.17 -21.10 32.17
N ARG A 129 0.81 -21.86 31.66
CA ARG A 129 1.84 -22.53 32.47
C ARG A 129 3.19 -21.80 32.45
N LEU A 130 3.23 -20.64 31.81
CA LEU A 130 4.32 -19.68 31.82
C LEU A 130 3.96 -18.56 32.80
#